data_AF-A0A2E7ZPX9-F1
#
_entry.id   AF-A0A2E7ZPX9-F1
#
_cell.length_a   1.000
_cell.length_b   1.000
_cell.length_c   1.000
_cell.angle_alpha   90.00
_cell.angle_beta   90.00
_cell.angle_gamma   90.00
#
_symmetry.space_group_name_H-M   'P 1'
#
loop_
_entity.id
_entity.type
_entity.pdbx_description
1 polymer ?
#
loop_
_entity_poly.entity_id
_entity_poly.type
_entity_poly.pdbx_seq_one_letter_code
_entity_poly.pdbx_strand_id
1 'polypeptide(L)'
;MSRDLAEPPSNPSSATDSKRPKTWWLRSAFALLSLALVASMVDVSELWQRVRSIPGSLLVVALGLNGLRQILLARRWQMMNSADASHSFGEYLLFTLASRPATLLLPGGLGFDIARMVLIGRGQQGDSGEHRISVISDRFLGLASVIVLGLLSVALAPVFASRLTYGLLMMGLFAAFAAGVFLATSARVQKTLISRFCSMGRWGKALVDGLALWSRVVDFFRA
;
A
#
# COMPACT_ATOMS: atom_id res chain seq x y z
N MET A 1 33.66 -16.05 -54.08
CA MET A 1 33.38 -15.25 -52.86
C MET A 1 31.88 -15.14 -52.72
N SER A 2 31.29 -16.16 -52.10
CA SER A 2 29.85 -16.33 -51.95
C SER A 2 29.37 -15.49 -50.76
N ARG A 3 28.34 -14.67 -50.98
CA ARG A 3 27.64 -13.92 -49.93
C ARG A 3 26.62 -14.86 -49.28
N ASP A 4 26.89 -15.26 -48.05
CA ASP A 4 25.89 -15.86 -47.16
C ASP A 4 24.80 -14.82 -46.89
N LEU A 5 23.63 -15.01 -47.49
CA LEU A 5 22.41 -14.29 -47.18
C LEU A 5 21.79 -14.95 -45.95
N ALA A 6 22.02 -14.35 -44.79
CA ALA A 6 21.38 -14.74 -43.54
C ALA A 6 19.85 -14.56 -43.66
N GLU A 7 19.11 -15.66 -43.48
CA GLU A 7 17.65 -15.62 -43.38
C GLU A 7 17.19 -14.77 -42.19
N PRO A 8 16.13 -13.96 -42.33
CA PRO A 8 15.57 -13.22 -41.21
C PRO A 8 14.93 -14.18 -40.20
N PRO A 9 15.03 -13.88 -38.89
CA PRO A 9 14.43 -14.72 -37.85
C PRO A 9 12.91 -14.81 -38.06
N SER A 10 12.43 -16.04 -38.14
CA SER A 10 11.02 -16.38 -38.23
C SER A 10 10.27 -15.82 -37.01
N ASN A 11 9.31 -14.94 -37.29
CA ASN A 11 8.39 -14.38 -36.30
C ASN A 11 7.60 -15.53 -35.63
N PRO A 12 7.68 -15.74 -34.31
CA PRO A 12 6.75 -16.61 -33.62
C PRO A 12 5.42 -15.86 -33.42
N SER A 13 4.64 -15.69 -34.50
CA SER A 13 3.21 -15.43 -34.37
C SER A 13 2.47 -16.76 -34.38
N SER A 14 2.05 -17.24 -33.21
CA SER A 14 0.73 -17.88 -33.01
C SER A 14 0.68 -18.62 -31.67
N ALA A 15 -0.48 -18.52 -31.04
CA ALA A 15 -0.99 -19.37 -29.95
C ALA A 15 -0.47 -19.11 -28.53
N THR A 16 -0.70 -17.89 -28.01
CA THR A 16 -1.11 -17.79 -26.60
C THR A 16 -2.61 -18.04 -26.52
N ASP A 17 -2.97 -19.32 -26.46
CA ASP A 17 -4.32 -19.80 -26.18
C ASP A 17 -4.76 -19.23 -24.82
N SER A 18 -5.55 -18.15 -24.88
CA SER A 18 -6.08 -17.37 -23.78
C SER A 18 -7.12 -18.19 -23.00
N LYS A 19 -6.67 -19.19 -22.25
CA LYS A 19 -7.46 -19.77 -21.17
C LYS A 19 -7.44 -18.79 -20.01
N ARG A 20 -8.34 -17.79 -20.05
CA ARG A 20 -8.61 -16.93 -18.89
C ARG A 20 -8.86 -17.85 -17.70
N PRO A 21 -8.02 -17.83 -16.66
CA PRO A 21 -8.03 -18.86 -15.65
C PRO A 21 -9.35 -18.77 -14.88
N LYS A 22 -9.98 -19.93 -14.66
CA LYS A 22 -11.24 -20.16 -13.93
C LYS A 22 -11.35 -19.37 -12.61
N THR A 23 -10.21 -18.96 -12.05
CA THR A 23 -10.04 -18.13 -10.87
C THR A 23 -10.58 -16.70 -11.00
N TRP A 24 -10.61 -16.10 -12.19
CA TRP A 24 -11.16 -14.74 -12.38
C TRP A 24 -12.68 -14.71 -12.13
N TRP A 25 -13.41 -15.70 -12.66
CA TRP A 25 -14.84 -15.85 -12.44
C TRP A 25 -15.21 -16.07 -10.98
N LEU A 26 -14.44 -16.91 -10.27
CA LEU A 26 -14.62 -17.13 -8.83
C LEU A 26 -14.42 -15.84 -8.01
N ARG A 27 -13.41 -15.03 -8.34
CA ARG A 27 -13.16 -13.74 -7.66
C ARG A 27 -14.27 -12.74 -7.92
N SER A 28 -14.72 -12.62 -9.17
CA SER A 28 -15.83 -11.74 -9.53
C SER A 28 -17.13 -12.18 -8.86
N ALA A 29 -17.41 -13.49 -8.82
CA ALA A 29 -18.58 -14.03 -8.13
C ALA A 29 -18.52 -13.74 -6.62
N PHE A 30 -17.37 -13.93 -5.98
CA PHE A 30 -17.19 -13.61 -4.56
C PHE A 30 -17.33 -12.10 -4.28
N ALA A 31 -16.76 -11.24 -5.13
CA ALA A 31 -16.90 -9.80 -5.01
C ALA A 31 -18.35 -9.34 -5.18
N LEU A 32 -19.07 -9.87 -6.18
CA LEU A 32 -20.49 -9.58 -6.40
C LEU A 32 -21.36 -10.09 -5.27
N LEU A 33 -21.10 -11.30 -4.76
CA LEU A 33 -21.81 -11.86 -3.61
C LEU A 33 -21.58 -11.00 -2.35
N SER A 34 -20.34 -10.57 -2.10
CA SER A 34 -20.01 -9.68 -0.99
C SER A 34 -20.73 -8.34 -1.13
N LEU A 35 -20.76 -7.77 -2.34
CA LEU A 35 -21.46 -6.52 -2.62
C LEU A 35 -22.96 -6.66 -2.43
N ALA A 36 -23.56 -7.75 -2.90
CA ALA A 36 -24.98 -8.05 -2.73
C ALA A 36 -25.35 -8.26 -1.26
N LEU A 37 -24.49 -8.93 -0.49
CA LEU A 37 -24.71 -9.16 0.94
C LEU A 37 -24.65 -7.83 1.71
N VAL A 38 -23.67 -6.96 1.43
CA VAL A 38 -23.63 -5.60 2.00
C VAL A 38 -24.84 -4.77 1.58
N ALA A 39 -25.23 -4.82 0.30
CA ALA A 39 -26.40 -4.11 -0.21
C ALA A 39 -27.72 -4.64 0.38
N SER A 40 -27.76 -5.91 0.83
CA SER A 40 -28.92 -6.47 1.54
C SER A 40 -28.99 -6.05 3.01
N MET A 41 -27.84 -5.71 3.61
CA MET A 41 -27.75 -5.25 5.00
C MET A 41 -28.01 -3.75 5.16
N VAL A 42 -27.96 -3.00 4.06
CA VAL A 42 -28.08 -1.54 4.06
C VAL A 42 -29.26 -1.16 3.18
N ASP A 43 -30.17 -0.32 3.67
CA ASP A 43 -31.22 0.23 2.83
C ASP A 43 -30.60 1.18 1.79
N VAL A 44 -30.39 0.66 0.58
CA VAL A 44 -29.75 1.39 -0.52
C VAL A 44 -30.55 2.65 -0.87
N SER A 45 -31.88 2.62 -0.69
CA SER A 45 -32.72 3.77 -0.97
C SER A 45 -32.48 4.89 0.05
N GLU A 46 -32.35 4.54 1.33
CA GLU A 46 -32.01 5.48 2.40
C GLU A 46 -30.59 6.04 2.22
N LEU A 47 -29.62 5.17 1.90
CA LEU A 47 -28.25 5.58 1.61
C LEU A 47 -28.20 6.59 0.45
N TRP A 48 -28.92 6.31 -0.64
CA TRP A 48 -28.96 7.19 -1.81
C TRP A 48 -29.59 8.55 -1.49
N GLN A 49 -30.67 8.56 -0.71
CA GLN A 49 -31.29 9.81 -0.25
C GLN A 49 -30.33 10.63 0.62
N ARG A 50 -29.61 9.98 1.55
CA ARG A 50 -28.59 10.62 2.39
C ARG A 50 -27.43 11.17 1.57
N VAL A 51 -26.98 10.46 0.53
CA VAL A 51 -25.92 10.96 -0.37
C VAL A 51 -26.40 12.18 -1.14
N ARG A 52 -27.64 12.16 -1.64
CA ARG A 52 -28.22 13.27 -2.40
C ARG A 52 -28.48 14.52 -1.56
N SER A 53 -28.69 14.36 -0.25
CA SER A 53 -28.87 15.49 0.67
C SER A 53 -27.55 16.13 1.11
N ILE A 54 -26.38 15.59 0.75
CA ILE A 54 -25.09 16.20 1.06
C ILE A 54 -24.96 17.51 0.28
N PRO A 55 -24.77 18.66 0.97
CA PRO A 55 -24.58 19.93 0.30
C PRO A 55 -23.29 19.91 -0.53
N GLY A 56 -23.36 20.43 -1.76
CA GLY A 56 -22.22 20.41 -2.69
C GLY A 56 -20.97 21.13 -2.15
N SER A 57 -21.14 22.11 -1.24
CA SER A 57 -20.01 22.77 -0.56
C SER A 57 -19.18 21.80 0.29
N LEU A 58 -19.81 20.87 1.00
CA LEU A 58 -19.08 19.85 1.77
C LEU A 58 -18.31 18.90 0.85
N LEU A 59 -18.86 18.61 -0.33
CA LEU A 59 -18.18 17.78 -1.33
C LEU A 59 -16.93 18.48 -1.87
N VAL A 60 -17.00 19.78 -2.14
CA VAL A 60 -15.83 20.59 -2.52
C VAL A 60 -14.78 20.61 -1.41
N VAL A 61 -15.18 20.81 -0.15
CA VAL A 61 -14.26 20.78 1.00
C VAL A 61 -13.60 19.40 1.13
N ALA A 62 -14.38 18.32 1.02
CA ALA A 62 -13.86 16.96 1.12
C ALA A 62 -12.85 16.65 -0.01
N LEU A 63 -13.15 17.07 -1.25
CA LEU A 63 -12.23 16.94 -2.37
C LEU A 63 -10.96 17.76 -2.18
N GLY A 64 -11.09 19.01 -1.70
CA GLY A 64 -9.96 19.88 -1.39
C GLY A 64 -9.04 19.28 -0.32
N LEU A 65 -9.61 18.79 0.79
CA LEU A 65 -8.86 18.12 1.85
C LEU A 65 -8.19 16.83 1.35
N ASN A 66 -8.88 16.05 0.51
CA ASN A 66 -8.28 14.85 -0.06
C ASN A 66 -7.14 15.16 -1.04
N GLY A 67 -7.27 16.23 -1.84
CA GLY A 67 -6.21 16.73 -2.72
C GLY A 67 -5.01 17.21 -1.93
N LEU A 68 -5.23 18.04 -0.91
CA LEU A 68 -4.19 18.50 0.01
C LEU A 68 -3.47 17.33 0.68
N ARG A 69 -4.22 16.31 1.11
CA ARG A 69 -3.64 15.07 1.64
C ARG A 69 -2.72 14.39 0.62
N GLN A 70 -3.06 14.34 -0.67
CA GLN A 70 -2.16 13.76 -1.69
C GLN A 70 -0.87 14.56 -1.83
N ILE A 71 -0.99 15.89 -1.86
CA ILE A 71 0.13 16.82 -1.95
C ILE A 71 1.08 16.61 -0.77
N LEU A 72 0.55 16.54 0.46
CA LEU A 72 1.33 16.29 1.66
C LEU A 72 2.00 14.90 1.64
N LEU A 73 1.30 13.86 1.17
CA LEU A 73 1.89 12.52 1.03
C LEU A 73 3.00 12.46 -0.01
N ALA A 74 2.86 13.18 -1.12
CA ALA A 74 3.91 13.29 -2.13
C ALA A 74 5.12 14.07 -1.59
N ARG A 75 4.86 15.18 -0.88
CA ARG A 75 5.91 16.02 -0.29
C ARG A 75 6.68 15.28 0.80
N ARG A 76 5.98 14.59 1.68
CA ARG A 76 6.59 13.73 2.71
C ARG A 76 7.49 12.69 2.07
N TRP A 77 7.01 12.03 1.01
CA TRP A 77 7.80 11.00 0.35
C TRP A 77 9.04 11.55 -0.36
N GLN A 78 8.94 12.73 -0.98
CA GLN A 78 10.09 13.45 -1.53
C GLN A 78 11.15 13.76 -0.46
N MET A 79 10.72 14.18 0.74
CA MET A 79 11.65 14.44 1.86
C MET A 79 12.35 13.16 2.33
N MET A 80 11.67 12.01 2.31
CA MET A 80 12.25 10.73 2.73
C MET A 80 13.15 10.09 1.67
N ASN A 81 13.00 10.48 0.40
CA ASN A 81 13.84 10.05 -0.71
C ASN A 81 14.77 11.18 -1.19
N SER A 82 15.19 12.10 -0.32
CA SER A 82 16.00 13.26 -0.70
C SER A 82 17.39 12.92 -1.25
N ALA A 83 17.87 11.69 -1.06
CA ALA A 83 19.08 11.18 -1.69
C ALA A 83 18.93 11.05 -3.21
N ASP A 84 17.70 10.84 -3.69
CA ASP A 84 17.33 10.80 -5.10
C ASP A 84 16.82 12.16 -5.56
N ALA A 85 17.74 13.10 -5.73
CA ALA A 85 17.44 14.43 -6.26
C ALA A 85 17.02 14.45 -7.75
N SER A 86 16.93 13.28 -8.40
CA SER A 86 16.64 13.13 -9.83
C SER A 86 15.18 13.41 -10.19
N HIS A 87 14.24 13.25 -9.27
CA HIS A 87 12.81 13.38 -9.54
C HIS A 87 12.23 14.71 -9.02
N SER A 88 11.45 15.36 -9.87
CA SER A 88 10.66 16.54 -9.56
C SER A 88 9.48 16.22 -8.62
N PHE A 89 8.98 17.23 -7.89
CA PHE A 89 7.80 17.07 -7.04
C PHE A 89 6.56 16.56 -7.83
N GLY A 90 6.41 16.98 -9.09
CA GLY A 90 5.32 16.54 -9.96
C GLY A 90 5.33 15.03 -10.20
N GLU A 91 6.51 14.44 -10.37
CA GLU A 91 6.66 12.99 -10.50
C GLU A 91 6.29 12.26 -9.21
N TYR A 92 6.71 12.74 -8.03
CA TYR A 92 6.29 12.17 -6.75
C TYR A 92 4.77 12.26 -6.54
N LEU A 93 4.14 13.35 -6.99
CA LEU A 93 2.69 13.49 -6.94
C LEU A 93 2.01 12.51 -7.90
N LEU A 94 2.51 12.38 -9.12
CA LEU A 94 2.01 11.43 -10.11
C LEU A 94 2.14 9.99 -9.61
N PHE A 95 3.29 9.60 -9.05
CA PHE A 95 3.49 8.29 -8.44
C PHE A 95 2.53 8.06 -7.27
N THR A 96 2.29 9.08 -6.45
CA THR A 96 1.33 9.00 -5.33
C THR A 96 -0.11 8.76 -5.82
N LEU A 97 -0.50 9.39 -6.92
CA LEU A 97 -1.82 9.18 -7.53
C LEU A 97 -1.90 7.84 -8.27
N ALA A 98 -0.85 7.45 -9.00
CA ALA A 98 -0.78 6.19 -9.75
C ALA A 98 -0.75 4.97 -8.84
N SER A 99 -0.19 5.08 -7.63
CA SER A 99 -0.14 4.01 -6.63
C SER A 99 -1.45 3.84 -5.84
N ARG A 100 -2.45 4.73 -6.03
CA ARG A 100 -3.72 4.68 -5.29
C ARG A 100 -4.54 3.42 -5.57
N PRO A 101 -4.76 3.02 -6.83
CA PRO A 101 -5.54 1.83 -7.14
C PRO A 101 -4.94 0.56 -6.52
N ALA A 102 -3.62 0.51 -6.31
CA ALA A 102 -2.97 -0.62 -5.65
C ALA A 102 -3.42 -0.80 -4.19
N THR A 103 -3.90 0.25 -3.52
CA THR A 103 -4.51 0.12 -2.18
C THR A 103 -5.86 -0.59 -2.17
N LEU A 104 -6.56 -0.63 -3.31
CA LEU A 104 -7.80 -1.40 -3.44
C LEU A 104 -7.52 -2.89 -3.63
N LEU A 105 -6.33 -3.24 -4.13
CA LEU A 105 -5.92 -4.61 -4.38
C LEU A 105 -5.27 -5.27 -3.16
N LEU A 106 -4.62 -4.48 -2.31
CA LEU A 106 -3.87 -4.98 -1.15
C LEU A 106 -4.34 -4.34 0.16
N PRO A 107 -4.71 -5.15 1.18
CA PRO A 107 -5.10 -4.63 2.47
C PRO A 107 -3.93 -3.93 3.18
N GLY A 108 -4.26 -2.91 3.99
CA GLY A 108 -3.31 -2.34 4.95
C GLY A 108 -2.25 -1.40 4.37
N GLY A 109 -2.56 -0.65 3.31
CA GLY A 109 -1.64 0.37 2.75
C GLY A 109 -0.39 -0.19 2.06
N LEU A 110 -0.16 -1.51 2.12
CA LEU A 110 0.98 -2.19 1.50
C LEU A 110 0.99 -2.05 -0.03
N GLY A 111 -0.19 -2.04 -0.68
CA GLY A 111 -0.25 -1.89 -2.13
C GLY A 111 0.25 -0.55 -2.63
N PHE A 112 0.02 0.50 -1.85
CA PHE A 112 0.59 1.82 -2.14
C PHE A 112 2.12 1.80 -2.14
N ASP A 113 2.72 1.15 -1.14
CA ASP A 113 4.16 1.10 -0.97
C ASP A 113 4.85 0.25 -2.01
N ILE A 114 4.28 -0.92 -2.31
CA ILE A 114 4.79 -1.81 -3.35
C ILE A 114 4.73 -1.10 -4.70
N ALA A 115 3.60 -0.47 -5.04
CA ALA A 115 3.47 0.28 -6.29
C ALA A 115 4.50 1.42 -6.38
N ARG A 116 4.72 2.15 -5.28
CA ARG A 116 5.75 3.19 -5.18
C ARG A 116 7.17 2.67 -5.40
N MET A 117 7.55 1.57 -4.73
CA MET A 117 8.85 0.92 -4.91
C MET A 117 9.05 0.45 -6.36
N VAL A 118 8.01 -0.12 -6.96
CA VAL A 118 8.00 -0.63 -8.34
C VAL A 118 8.13 0.50 -9.37
N LEU A 119 7.52 1.65 -9.12
CA LEU A 119 7.57 2.81 -10.02
C LEU A 119 8.93 3.51 -9.97
N ILE A 120 9.53 3.69 -8.80
CA ILE A 120 10.86 4.32 -8.68
C ILE A 120 11.99 3.35 -9.04
N GLY A 121 11.90 2.08 -8.60
CA GLY A 121 12.90 1.06 -8.91
C GLY A 121 13.01 0.72 -10.40
N ARG A 122 12.08 1.20 -11.24
CA ARG A 122 12.19 1.12 -12.71
C ARG A 122 13.13 2.15 -13.32
N GLY A 123 13.41 3.26 -12.62
CA GLY A 123 14.25 4.34 -13.12
C GLY A 123 15.69 4.32 -12.62
N GLN A 124 15.99 3.54 -11.58
CA GLN A 124 17.25 3.63 -10.85
C GLN A 124 17.93 2.25 -10.69
N GLN A 125 19.19 2.15 -11.13
CA GLN A 125 20.10 1.03 -10.82
C GLN A 125 20.74 1.15 -9.43
N GLY A 126 20.11 1.92 -8.52
CA GLY A 126 20.59 2.18 -7.17
C GLY A 126 20.17 1.12 -6.15
N ASP A 127 20.92 1.04 -5.05
CA ASP A 127 20.84 0.01 -4.03
C ASP A 127 19.42 -0.15 -3.44
N SER A 128 18.78 -1.28 -3.76
CA SER A 128 17.40 -1.62 -3.36
C SER A 128 17.16 -1.60 -1.85
N GLY A 129 18.22 -1.53 -1.03
CA GLY A 129 18.15 -1.43 0.43
C GLY A 129 17.61 -0.09 0.93
N GLU A 130 18.05 1.05 0.37
CA GLU A 130 17.69 2.38 0.89
C GLU A 130 16.21 2.71 0.68
N HIS A 131 15.67 2.29 -0.48
CA HIS A 131 14.25 2.43 -0.79
C HIS A 131 13.33 1.65 0.15
N ARG A 132 13.77 0.48 0.62
CA ARG A 132 13.01 -0.33 1.60
C ARG A 132 12.97 0.35 2.97
N ILE A 133 14.07 0.97 3.39
CA ILE A 133 14.16 1.69 4.65
C ILE A 133 13.26 2.94 4.63
N SER A 134 13.19 3.65 3.50
CA SER A 134 12.31 4.82 3.33
C SER A 134 10.84 4.47 3.55
N VAL A 135 10.35 3.37 2.96
CA VAL A 135 8.96 2.91 3.14
C VAL A 135 8.67 2.49 4.58
N ILE A 136 9.57 1.73 5.20
CA ILE A 136 9.40 1.31 6.60
C ILE A 136 9.35 2.54 7.51
N SER A 137 10.27 3.48 7.30
CA SER A 137 10.32 4.74 8.03
C SER A 137 9.04 5.57 7.83
N ASP A 138 8.49 5.59 6.62
CA ASP A 138 7.22 6.25 6.30
C ASP A 138 6.08 5.66 7.15
N ARG A 139 6.00 4.33 7.26
CA ARG A 139 4.98 3.66 8.08
C ARG A 139 5.14 3.95 9.56
N PHE A 140 6.36 3.93 10.09
CA PHE A 140 6.61 4.30 11.49
C PHE A 140 6.23 5.77 11.76
N LEU A 141 6.63 6.70 10.89
CA LEU A 141 6.28 8.11 11.04
C LEU A 141 4.76 8.34 10.96
N GLY A 142 4.10 7.63 10.04
CA GLY A 142 2.64 7.65 9.92
C GLY A 142 1.95 7.18 11.21
N LEU A 143 2.35 6.02 11.73
CA LEU A 143 1.73 5.46 12.94
C LEU A 143 2.03 6.34 14.17
N ALA A 144 3.26 6.83 14.31
CA ALA A 144 3.64 7.75 15.37
C ALA A 144 2.76 9.02 15.36
N SER A 145 2.54 9.61 14.18
CA SER A 145 1.71 10.81 14.05
C SER A 145 0.26 10.56 14.47
N VAL A 146 -0.32 9.41 14.13
CA VAL A 146 -1.69 9.07 14.52
C VAL A 146 -1.80 8.87 16.04
N ILE A 147 -0.82 8.22 16.66
CA ILE A 147 -0.80 8.02 18.11
C ILE A 147 -0.66 9.35 18.85
N VAL A 148 0.24 10.23 18.39
CA VAL A 148 0.44 11.57 18.98
C VAL A 148 -0.82 12.42 18.83
N LEU A 149 -1.43 12.44 17.64
CA LEU A 149 -2.69 13.15 17.43
C LEU A 149 -3.84 12.54 18.25
N GLY A 150 -3.86 11.22 18.42
CA GLY A 150 -4.81 10.53 19.29
C GLY A 150 -4.67 10.95 20.75
N LEU A 151 -3.44 11.00 21.27
CA LEU A 151 -3.13 11.48 22.63
C LEU A 151 -3.55 12.94 22.82
N LEU A 152 -3.20 13.81 21.87
CA LEU A 152 -3.61 15.22 21.89
C LEU A 152 -5.13 15.38 21.84
N SER A 153 -5.81 14.57 21.02
CA SER A 153 -7.27 14.56 20.92
C SER A 153 -7.91 14.18 22.25
N VAL A 154 -7.42 13.13 22.93
CA VAL A 154 -7.93 12.74 24.26
C VAL A 154 -7.69 13.82 25.31
N ALA A 155 -6.54 14.51 25.24
CA ALA A 155 -6.20 15.58 26.17
C ALA A 155 -7.07 16.84 25.97
N LEU A 156 -7.34 17.21 24.72
CA LEU A 156 -7.99 18.47 24.36
C LEU A 156 -9.50 18.36 24.17
N ALA A 157 -10.03 17.19 23.79
CA ALA A 157 -11.45 17.05 23.50
C ALA A 157 -12.27 16.88 24.79
N PRO A 158 -13.26 17.76 25.03
CA PRO A 158 -14.05 17.71 26.25
C PRO A 158 -15.05 16.56 26.30
N VAL A 159 -15.31 15.91 25.16
CA VAL A 159 -16.42 14.97 24.91
C VAL A 159 -16.17 13.56 25.49
N PHE A 160 -14.93 13.23 25.87
CA PHE A 160 -14.63 11.88 26.35
C PHE A 160 -15.11 11.65 27.79
N ALA A 161 -16.14 10.83 27.93
CA ALA A 161 -16.74 10.47 29.23
C ALA A 161 -15.75 9.80 30.21
N SER A 162 -14.75 9.07 29.71
CA SER A 162 -13.66 8.51 30.52
C SER A 162 -12.29 8.84 29.93
N ARG A 163 -11.82 10.08 30.15
CA ARG A 163 -10.50 10.54 29.69
C ARG A 163 -9.37 9.64 30.17
N LEU A 164 -9.47 9.09 31.38
CA LEU A 164 -8.46 8.19 31.96
C LEU A 164 -8.36 6.88 31.17
N THR A 165 -9.48 6.24 30.85
CA THR A 165 -9.48 4.97 30.10
C THR A 165 -8.90 5.16 28.70
N TYR A 166 -9.33 6.19 27.97
CA TYR A 166 -8.79 6.48 26.63
C TYR A 166 -7.32 6.91 26.68
N GLY A 167 -6.92 7.68 27.69
CA GLY A 167 -5.54 8.07 27.90
C GLY A 167 -4.62 6.87 28.13
N LEU A 168 -5.03 5.94 29.01
CA LEU A 168 -4.30 4.70 29.25
C LEU A 168 -4.21 3.81 28.00
N LEU A 169 -5.28 3.70 27.22
CA LEU A 169 -5.26 2.96 25.95
C LEU A 169 -4.29 3.58 24.94
N MET A 170 -4.29 4.91 24.79
CA MET A 170 -3.38 5.60 23.88
C MET A 170 -1.92 5.53 24.35
N MET A 171 -1.67 5.63 25.65
CA MET A 171 -0.34 5.39 26.23
C MET A 171 0.12 3.94 26.02
N GLY A 172 -0.77 2.97 26.19
CA GLY A 172 -0.50 1.56 25.90
C GLY A 172 -0.15 1.32 24.43
N LEU A 173 -0.89 1.92 23.51
CA LEU A 173 -0.59 1.89 22.07
C LEU A 173 0.76 2.55 21.76
N PHE A 174 1.07 3.69 22.38
CA PHE A 174 2.36 4.34 22.22
C PHE A 174 3.52 3.48 22.74
N ALA A 175 3.36 2.87 23.92
CA ALA A 175 4.36 1.97 24.50
C ALA A 175 4.57 0.72 23.62
N ALA A 176 3.48 0.12 23.12
CA ALA A 176 3.55 -1.01 22.19
C ALA A 176 4.24 -0.64 20.87
N PHE A 177 3.94 0.55 20.33
CA PHE A 177 4.61 1.07 19.15
C PHE A 177 6.11 1.29 19.39
N ALA A 178 6.48 1.96 20.48
CA ALA A 178 7.88 2.19 20.84
C ALA A 178 8.65 0.88 21.06
N ALA A 179 8.03 -0.11 21.72
CA ALA A 179 8.58 -1.45 21.84
C ALA A 179 8.74 -2.13 20.47
N GLY A 180 7.75 -2.00 19.59
CA GLY A 180 7.81 -2.50 18.21
C GLY A 180 8.96 -1.89 17.41
N VAL A 181 9.16 -0.56 17.50
CA VAL A 181 10.31 0.14 16.91
C VAL A 181 11.61 -0.41 17.47
N PHE A 182 11.74 -0.47 18.80
CA PHE A 182 12.94 -0.96 19.48
C PHE A 182 13.31 -2.39 19.06
N LEU A 183 12.31 -3.28 19.01
CA LEU A 183 12.46 -4.65 18.52
C LEU A 183 12.87 -4.68 17.04
N ALA A 184 12.27 -3.84 16.21
CA ALA A 184 12.59 -3.74 14.78
C ALA A 184 14.00 -3.20 14.53
N THR A 185 14.51 -2.29 15.35
CA THR A 185 15.87 -1.73 15.24
C THR A 185 16.94 -2.61 15.88
N SER A 186 16.56 -3.52 16.77
CA SER A 186 17.51 -4.40 17.45
C SER A 186 18.04 -5.48 16.51
N ALA A 187 19.32 -5.35 16.14
CA ALA A 187 20.01 -6.32 15.27
C ALA A 187 19.97 -7.76 15.81
N ARG A 188 19.93 -7.93 17.15
CA ARG A 188 19.78 -9.25 17.78
C ARG A 188 18.41 -9.85 17.50
N VAL A 189 17.35 -9.06 17.67
CA VAL A 189 15.97 -9.48 17.45
C VAL A 189 15.72 -9.80 15.99
N GLN A 190 16.24 -8.99 15.07
CA GLN A 190 16.19 -9.28 13.63
C GLN A 190 16.86 -10.62 13.30
N LYS A 191 18.07 -10.89 13.81
CA LYS A 191 18.75 -12.17 13.61
C LYS A 191 17.95 -13.35 14.16
N THR A 192 17.34 -13.21 15.33
CA THR A 192 16.49 -14.26 15.92
C THR A 192 15.19 -14.45 15.14
N LEU A 193 14.55 -13.38 14.66
CA LEU A 193 13.36 -13.44 13.81
C LEU A 193 13.67 -14.11 12.48
N ILE A 194 14.78 -13.75 11.83
CA ILE A 194 15.23 -14.39 10.58
C ILE A 194 15.54 -15.86 10.82
N SER A 195 16.25 -16.21 11.89
CA SER A 195 16.51 -17.59 12.30
C SER A 195 15.20 -18.39 12.50
N ARG A 196 14.23 -17.81 13.21
CA ARG A 196 12.91 -18.42 13.43
C ARG A 196 12.09 -18.51 12.14
N PHE A 197 12.15 -17.50 11.28
CA PHE A 197 11.47 -17.48 9.99
C PHE A 197 12.05 -18.51 9.01
N CYS A 198 13.38 -18.65 8.97
CA CYS A 198 14.05 -19.72 8.25
C CYS A 198 13.72 -21.11 8.84
N SER A 199 13.58 -21.20 10.18
CA SER A 199 13.14 -22.44 10.84
C SER A 199 11.68 -22.81 10.56
N MET A 200 10.86 -21.86 10.11
CA MET A 200 9.44 -22.09 9.78
C MET A 200 9.23 -22.89 8.48
N GLY A 201 10.30 -23.27 7.78
CA GLY A 201 10.30 -24.29 6.73
C GLY A 201 9.19 -24.08 5.68
N ARG A 202 8.18 -24.95 5.67
CA ARG A 202 7.04 -24.92 4.72
C ARG A 202 6.24 -23.62 4.77
N TRP A 203 6.09 -22.99 5.93
CA TRP A 203 5.32 -21.76 6.08
C TRP A 203 6.09 -20.53 5.59
N GLY A 204 7.40 -20.48 5.85
CA GLY A 204 8.28 -19.46 5.27
C GLY A 204 8.30 -19.55 3.75
N LYS A 205 8.37 -20.77 3.21
CA LYS A 205 8.28 -21.03 1.76
C LYS A 205 6.93 -20.61 1.19
N ALA A 206 5.81 -20.96 1.83
CA ALA A 206 4.47 -20.55 1.39
C ALA A 206 4.28 -19.02 1.38
N LEU A 207 4.90 -18.30 2.32
CA LEU A 207 4.83 -16.84 2.39
C LEU A 207 5.68 -16.20 1.28
N VAL A 208 6.90 -16.72 1.04
CA VAL A 208 7.76 -16.31 -0.07
C VAL A 208 7.12 -16.63 -1.43
N ASP A 209 6.55 -17.82 -1.58
CA ASP A 209 5.83 -18.25 -2.79
C ASP A 209 4.57 -17.41 -3.01
N GLY A 210 3.87 -17.04 -1.93
CA GLY A 210 2.77 -16.09 -1.97
C GLY A 210 3.22 -14.72 -2.48
N LEU A 211 4.31 -14.18 -1.92
CA LEU A 211 4.90 -12.91 -2.37
C LEU A 211 5.40 -12.99 -3.83
N ALA A 212 5.99 -14.11 -4.25
CA ALA A 212 6.46 -14.35 -5.62
C ALA A 212 5.33 -14.55 -6.63
N LEU A 213 4.22 -15.18 -6.21
CA LEU A 213 2.99 -15.28 -7.00
C LEU A 213 2.41 -13.87 -7.22
N TRP A 214 2.43 -13.03 -6.19
CA TRP A 214 1.97 -11.65 -6.26
C TRP A 214 2.89 -10.76 -7.11
N SER A 215 4.22 -10.94 -7.04
CA SER A 215 5.17 -10.29 -7.96
C SER A 215 4.80 -10.56 -9.41
N ARG A 216 4.49 -11.82 -9.75
CA ARG A 216 4.05 -12.22 -11.09
C ARG A 216 2.70 -11.62 -11.50
N VAL A 217 1.78 -11.43 -10.56
CA VAL A 217 0.52 -10.72 -10.81
C VAL A 217 0.78 -9.25 -11.11
N VAL A 218 1.71 -8.61 -10.40
CA VAL A 218 2.10 -7.22 -10.68
C VAL A 218 2.79 -7.10 -12.05
N ASP A 219 3.64 -8.05 -12.42
CA ASP A 219 4.26 -8.10 -13.75
C ASP A 219 3.26 -8.40 -14.87
N PHE A 220 2.18 -9.13 -14.58
CA PHE A 220 1.06 -9.31 -15.52
C PHE A 220 0.31 -8.00 -15.81
N PHE A 221 0.17 -7.10 -14.84
CA PHE A 221 -0.37 -5.75 -15.07
C PHE A 221 0.62 -4.78 -15.70
N ARG A 222 1.89 -5.20 -15.91
CA ARG A 222 2.91 -4.44 -16.64
C ARG A 222 2.96 -4.75 -18.14
N ALA A 223 2.25 -5.78 -18.61
CA ALA A 223 2.10 -6.14 -20.02
C ALA A 223 0.77 -5.60 -20.58
#